data_AF-A2FJP8-F1
#
_entry.id   AF-A2FJP8-F1
#
_cell.length_a   1.000
_cell.length_b   1.000
_cell.length_c   1.000
_cell.angle_alpha   90.00
_cell.angle_beta   90.00
_cell.angle_gamma   90.00
#
_symmetry.space_group_name_H-M   'P 1'
#
loop_
_entity.id
_entity.type
_entity.pdbx_description
1 polymer ?
#
loop_
_entity_poly.entity_id
_entity_poly.type
_entity_poly.pdbx_seq_one_letter_code
_entity_poly.pdbx_strand_id
1 'polypeptide(L)'
;MLTSIPSRFAANVLLFNASPRINNNTVKLLKEVKCGVESVGKTAEIVHLSKIKHMPCQSCLACKRFDSPNKCIIKDQLSKYLDQLHEVDAFAIASPIYFGNFATNYYSFVERAFYSNYTYSKKGLNKFGRKIKTGILASMHCDEELAKKLYTNFLNSQRSTFERIFGSCTLITSNNQLITPKANIDYDMTFFDIEKMKENLKKQDPIVLKQCFDLGVNLASE
;
A
#
# COMPACT_ATOMS: atom_id res chain seq x y z
N MET A 1 0.67 2.97 33.52
CA MET A 1 1.23 1.92 32.63
C MET A 1 0.07 1.20 31.98
N LEU A 2 -0.26 1.55 30.73
CA LEU A 2 -1.25 0.80 29.95
C LEU A 2 -0.55 -0.44 29.43
N THR A 3 -0.84 -1.58 30.03
CA THR A 3 -0.42 -2.88 29.53
C THR A 3 -1.04 -3.07 28.13
N SER A 4 -0.19 -3.09 27.11
CA SER A 4 -0.62 -3.42 25.75
C SER A 4 -1.23 -4.82 25.79
N ILE A 5 -2.52 -4.91 25.46
CA ILE A 5 -3.16 -6.20 25.21
C ILE A 5 -2.36 -6.86 24.08
N PRO A 6 -1.77 -8.05 24.28
CA PRO A 6 -1.04 -8.71 23.20
C PRO A 6 -2.00 -8.87 22.02
N SER A 7 -1.62 -8.28 20.88
CA SER A 7 -2.35 -8.38 19.63
C SER A 7 -2.66 -9.86 19.37
N ARG A 8 -3.92 -10.18 19.07
CA ARG A 8 -4.33 -11.54 18.70
C ARG A 8 -3.63 -12.00 17.40
N PHE A 9 -3.03 -11.06 16.67
CA PHE A 9 -2.31 -11.27 15.44
C PHE A 9 -0.81 -11.00 15.59
N ALA A 10 0.00 -11.79 14.88
CA ALA A 10 1.45 -11.84 15.06
C ALA A 10 2.22 -10.58 14.60
N ALA A 11 1.61 -9.70 13.80
CA ALA A 11 2.27 -8.55 13.19
C ALA A 11 1.77 -7.20 13.74
N ASN A 12 2.68 -6.28 14.03
CA ASN A 12 2.37 -4.89 14.37
C ASN A 12 1.97 -4.06 13.14
N VAL A 13 2.62 -4.32 12.00
CA VAL A 13 2.44 -3.58 10.75
C VAL A 13 2.13 -4.53 9.60
N LEU A 14 1.10 -4.22 8.81
CA LEU A 14 0.79 -4.96 7.58
C LEU A 14 1.32 -4.24 6.34
N LEU A 15 1.96 -4.98 5.44
CA LEU A 15 2.57 -4.44 4.23
C LEU A 15 1.99 -5.14 3.00
N PHE A 16 1.05 -4.50 2.32
CA PHE A 16 0.33 -5.08 1.19
C PHE A 16 1.07 -4.87 -0.13
N ASN A 17 1.52 -5.95 -0.77
CA ASN A 17 2.03 -5.91 -2.14
C ASN A 17 0.87 -6.09 -3.13
N ALA A 18 0.46 -5.00 -3.78
CA ALA A 18 -0.53 -5.02 -4.86
C ALA A 18 0.06 -5.42 -6.22
N SER A 19 1.39 -5.52 -6.33
CA SER A 19 2.02 -5.98 -7.58
C SER A 19 1.66 -7.45 -7.85
N PRO A 20 1.35 -7.80 -9.12
CA PRO A 20 1.25 -9.21 -9.51
C PRO A 20 2.59 -9.95 -9.33
N ARG A 21 3.71 -9.23 -9.31
CA ARG A 21 5.05 -9.79 -9.15
C ARG A 21 5.51 -9.72 -7.70
N ILE A 22 5.91 -10.86 -7.14
CA ILE A 22 6.25 -10.98 -5.72
C ILE A 22 7.75 -10.83 -5.42
N ASN A 23 8.61 -10.74 -6.44
CA ASN A 23 10.08 -10.73 -6.30
C ASN A 23 10.76 -9.61 -7.11
N ASN A 24 10.06 -8.52 -7.41
CA ASN A 24 10.54 -7.45 -8.28
C ASN A 24 10.41 -6.05 -7.61
N ASN A 25 10.58 -4.98 -8.39
CA ASN A 25 10.61 -3.57 -7.97
C ASN A 25 9.67 -3.19 -6.81
N THR A 26 8.36 -3.43 -6.93
CA THR A 26 7.38 -2.98 -5.93
C THR A 26 7.57 -3.62 -4.56
N VAL A 27 7.86 -4.94 -4.51
CA VAL A 27 8.06 -5.63 -3.22
C VAL A 27 9.37 -5.22 -2.55
N LYS A 28 10.37 -4.79 -3.33
CA LYS A 28 11.65 -4.31 -2.81
C LYS A 28 11.43 -3.12 -1.86
N LEU A 29 10.55 -2.20 -2.24
CA LEU A 29 10.17 -1.06 -1.40
C LEU A 29 9.57 -1.52 -0.06
N LEU A 30 8.64 -2.50 -0.09
CA LEU A 30 8.05 -3.04 1.14
C LEU A 30 9.04 -3.82 2.01
N LYS A 31 10.01 -4.51 1.41
CA LYS A 31 11.09 -5.16 2.17
C LYS A 31 11.89 -4.12 2.95
N GLU A 32 12.15 -2.97 2.35
CA GLU A 32 12.86 -1.89 3.03
C GLU A 32 12.01 -1.23 4.14
N VAL A 33 10.71 -1.03 3.90
CA VAL A 33 9.76 -0.63 4.96
C VAL A 33 9.78 -1.65 6.11
N LYS A 34 9.79 -2.95 5.79
CA LYS A 34 9.87 -4.02 6.78
C LYS A 34 11.15 -3.93 7.61
N CYS A 35 12.32 -3.71 6.98
CA CYS A 35 13.58 -3.47 7.69
C CYS A 35 13.46 -2.30 8.68
N GLY A 36 12.82 -1.19 8.26
CA GLY A 36 12.57 -0.04 9.13
C GLY A 36 11.71 -0.39 10.35
N VAL A 37 10.61 -1.14 10.16
CA VAL A 37 9.75 -1.62 11.26
C VAL A 37 10.52 -2.51 12.23
N GLU A 38 11.28 -3.48 11.71
CA GLU A 38 12.03 -4.45 12.52
C GLU A 38 13.20 -3.79 13.26
N SER A 39 13.77 -2.71 12.74
CA SER A 39 14.86 -1.97 13.38
C SER A 39 14.49 -1.34 14.73
N VAL A 40 13.20 -1.12 14.99
CA VAL A 40 12.69 -0.58 16.26
C VAL A 40 11.98 -1.63 17.11
N GLY A 41 12.24 -2.92 16.86
CA GLY A 41 11.74 -4.04 17.67
C GLY A 41 10.27 -4.41 17.45
N LYS A 42 9.65 -3.91 16.37
CA LYS A 42 8.27 -4.24 15.97
C LYS A 42 8.28 -5.26 14.85
N THR A 43 7.14 -5.91 14.61
CA THR A 43 7.00 -6.97 13.60
C THR A 43 6.19 -6.50 12.39
N ALA A 44 6.55 -6.98 11.19
CA ALA A 44 5.80 -6.72 9.97
C ALA A 44 5.58 -7.97 9.10
N GLU A 45 4.36 -8.09 8.55
CA GLU A 45 3.98 -9.11 7.57
C GLU A 45 3.83 -8.48 6.18
N ILE A 46 4.51 -9.04 5.17
CA ILE A 46 4.26 -8.71 3.76
C ILE A 46 3.19 -9.63 3.22
N VAL A 47 2.06 -9.05 2.81
CA VAL A 47 0.92 -9.76 2.23
C VAL A 47 0.92 -9.56 0.72
N HIS A 48 1.13 -10.64 -0.03
CA HIS A 48 1.04 -10.60 -1.49
C HIS A 48 -0.40 -10.76 -1.94
N LEU A 49 -1.06 -9.64 -2.28
CA LEU A 49 -2.47 -9.65 -2.70
C LEU A 49 -2.70 -10.54 -3.93
N SER A 50 -1.72 -10.62 -4.83
CA SER A 50 -1.75 -11.50 -6.01
C SER A 50 -1.68 -13.00 -5.71
N LYS A 51 -1.36 -13.39 -4.46
CA LYS A 51 -1.29 -14.79 -4.02
C LYS A 51 -2.48 -15.23 -3.18
N ILE A 52 -3.34 -14.30 -2.78
CA ILE A 52 -4.55 -14.62 -2.03
C ILE A 52 -5.78 -14.56 -2.93
N LYS A 53 -6.67 -15.54 -2.80
CA LYS A 53 -7.96 -15.56 -3.51
C LYS A 53 -8.91 -14.59 -2.83
N HIS A 54 -9.20 -13.49 -3.51
CA HIS A 54 -10.09 -12.45 -3.01
C HIS A 54 -10.86 -11.79 -4.15
N MET A 55 -12.05 -11.29 -3.83
CA MET A 55 -12.90 -10.54 -4.76
C MET A 55 -12.80 -9.02 -4.50
N PRO A 56 -13.01 -8.19 -5.54
CA PRO A 56 -13.17 -6.74 -5.37
C PRO A 56 -14.47 -6.42 -4.61
N CYS A 57 -14.63 -5.15 -4.23
CA CYS A 57 -15.86 -4.69 -3.60
C CYS A 57 -17.05 -4.89 -4.55
N GLN A 58 -18.14 -5.46 -4.05
CA GLN A 58 -19.36 -5.70 -4.84
C GLN A 58 -20.40 -4.57 -4.69
N SER A 59 -20.06 -3.49 -3.98
CA SER A 59 -20.98 -2.39 -3.66
C SER A 59 -22.35 -2.85 -3.11
N CYS A 60 -22.42 -4.01 -2.46
CA CYS A 60 -23.69 -4.58 -1.96
C CYS A 60 -24.27 -3.81 -0.76
N LEU A 61 -23.53 -2.84 -0.22
CA LEU A 61 -23.86 -2.01 0.94
C LEU A 61 -24.23 -2.77 2.24
N ALA A 62 -24.03 -4.09 2.29
CA ALA A 62 -24.30 -4.90 3.49
C ALA A 62 -23.54 -4.38 4.71
N CYS A 63 -22.29 -3.92 4.53
CA CYS A 63 -21.48 -3.33 5.59
C CYS A 63 -22.02 -1.99 6.16
N LYS A 64 -23.01 -1.38 5.49
CA LYS A 64 -23.64 -0.10 5.87
C LYS A 64 -25.00 -0.25 6.56
N ARG A 65 -25.60 -1.44 6.55
CA ARG A 65 -26.91 -1.68 7.18
C ARG A 65 -26.84 -1.44 8.69
N PHE A 66 -27.97 -1.09 9.31
CA PHE A 66 -28.05 -0.90 10.77
C PHE A 66 -27.77 -2.20 11.56
N ASP A 67 -28.14 -3.35 11.00
CA ASP A 67 -27.90 -4.70 11.53
C ASP A 67 -26.53 -5.27 11.12
N SER A 68 -25.70 -4.50 10.43
CA SER A 68 -24.38 -4.91 9.99
C SER A 68 -23.46 -5.18 11.18
N PRO A 69 -22.63 -6.23 11.16
CA PRO A 69 -21.58 -6.44 12.15
C PRO A 69 -20.42 -5.43 12.02
N ASN A 70 -20.66 -4.30 11.35
CA ASN A 70 -19.70 -3.27 11.01
C ASN A 70 -18.51 -3.72 10.16
N LYS A 71 -18.63 -4.86 9.49
CA LYS A 71 -17.57 -5.50 8.68
C LYS A 71 -18.04 -5.85 7.28
N CYS A 72 -17.11 -6.19 6.40
CA CYS A 72 -17.45 -6.72 5.08
C CYS A 72 -18.13 -8.10 5.21
N ILE A 73 -19.25 -8.31 4.52
CA ILE A 73 -19.98 -9.59 4.52
C ILE A 73 -19.29 -10.64 3.64
N ILE A 74 -18.50 -10.21 2.63
CA ILE A 74 -17.78 -11.11 1.73
C ILE A 74 -16.70 -11.84 2.53
N LYS A 75 -16.77 -13.18 2.51
CA LYS A 75 -15.83 -14.08 3.18
C LYS A 75 -14.88 -14.70 2.16
N ASP A 76 -13.62 -14.28 2.20
CA ASP A 76 -12.53 -14.80 1.38
C ASP A 76 -11.19 -14.60 2.09
N GLN A 77 -10.06 -14.86 1.41
CA GLN A 77 -8.74 -14.79 2.05
C GLN A 77 -8.33 -13.36 2.44
N LEU A 78 -9.02 -12.33 1.93
CA LEU A 78 -8.78 -10.94 2.33
C LEU A 78 -9.49 -10.60 3.66
N SER A 79 -10.56 -11.32 4.03
CA SER A 79 -11.37 -11.03 5.22
C SER A 79 -10.54 -10.94 6.51
N LYS A 80 -9.59 -11.87 6.72
CA LYS A 80 -8.74 -11.85 7.92
C LYS A 80 -7.89 -10.58 8.01
N TYR A 81 -7.41 -10.08 6.87
CA TYR A 81 -6.58 -8.88 6.82
C TYR A 81 -7.42 -7.62 7.05
N LEU A 82 -8.66 -7.59 6.56
CA LEU A 82 -9.60 -6.49 6.87
C LEU A 82 -9.93 -6.43 8.36
N ASP A 83 -10.11 -7.59 9.00
CA ASP A 83 -10.31 -7.67 10.45
C ASP A 83 -9.07 -7.18 11.21
N GLN A 84 -7.87 -7.59 10.78
CA GLN A 84 -6.59 -7.15 11.35
C GLN A 84 -6.37 -5.63 11.29
N LEU A 85 -6.94 -4.92 10.31
CA LEU A 85 -6.81 -3.45 10.24
C LEU A 85 -7.30 -2.74 11.50
N HIS A 86 -8.21 -3.34 12.27
CA HIS A 86 -8.68 -2.76 13.54
C HIS A 86 -7.68 -2.93 14.69
N GLU A 87 -6.75 -3.87 14.58
CA GLU A 87 -5.83 -4.25 15.66
C GLU A 87 -4.39 -3.79 15.42
N VAL A 88 -3.94 -3.68 14.16
CA VAL A 88 -2.55 -3.33 13.81
C VAL A 88 -2.20 -1.87 14.08
N ASP A 89 -0.96 -1.59 14.44
CA ASP A 89 -0.49 -0.23 14.71
C ASP A 89 -0.59 0.64 13.44
N ALA A 90 -0.21 0.06 12.30
CA ALA A 90 -0.13 0.73 11.01
C ALA A 90 -0.22 -0.25 9.83
N PHE A 91 -0.37 0.27 8.62
CA PHE A 91 -0.18 -0.53 7.40
C PHE A 91 0.32 0.29 6.21
N ALA A 92 0.97 -0.35 5.25
CA ALA A 92 1.31 0.28 3.98
C ALA A 92 0.87 -0.59 2.80
N ILE A 93 0.69 0.03 1.64
CA ILE A 93 0.42 -0.66 0.39
C ILE A 93 1.37 -0.15 -0.70
N ALA A 94 2.00 -1.08 -1.40
CA ALA A 94 2.83 -0.78 -2.55
C ALA A 94 2.17 -1.31 -3.83
N SER A 95 2.12 -0.47 -4.87
CA SER A 95 1.55 -0.82 -6.16
C SER A 95 2.39 -0.26 -7.30
N PRO A 96 2.51 -0.99 -8.43
CA PRO A 96 2.94 -0.38 -9.67
C PRO A 96 1.85 0.55 -10.22
N ILE A 97 2.26 1.52 -11.04
CA ILE A 97 1.36 2.30 -11.90
C ILE A 97 1.28 1.64 -13.28
N TYR A 98 0.09 1.21 -13.67
CA TYR A 98 -0.24 0.65 -14.99
C TYR A 98 -1.28 1.54 -15.66
N PHE A 99 -0.96 2.03 -16.86
CA PHE A 99 -1.85 2.90 -17.63
C PHE A 99 -2.42 4.08 -16.80
N GLY A 100 -1.56 4.71 -16.01
CA GLY A 100 -1.90 5.89 -15.20
C GLY A 100 -2.68 5.62 -13.91
N ASN A 101 -2.92 4.36 -13.55
CA ASN A 101 -3.61 3.98 -12.32
C ASN A 101 -2.83 2.90 -11.54
N PHE A 102 -3.21 2.66 -10.29
CA PHE A 102 -2.68 1.53 -9.54
C PHE A 102 -3.14 0.18 -10.12
N ALA A 103 -2.43 -0.90 -9.80
CA ALA A 103 -2.79 -2.24 -10.24
C ALA A 103 -4.15 -2.69 -9.66
N THR A 104 -4.85 -3.60 -10.34
CA THR A 104 -6.19 -4.08 -9.93
C THR A 104 -6.25 -4.60 -8.49
N ASN A 105 -5.20 -5.27 -8.01
CA ASN A 105 -5.14 -5.75 -6.62
C ASN A 105 -5.17 -4.60 -5.60
N TYR A 106 -4.61 -3.44 -5.93
CA TYR A 106 -4.68 -2.25 -5.07
C TYR A 106 -6.15 -1.88 -4.86
N TYR A 107 -6.92 -1.69 -5.95
CA TYR A 107 -8.33 -1.33 -5.87
C TYR A 107 -9.17 -2.39 -5.17
N SER A 108 -8.93 -3.67 -5.48
CA SER A 108 -9.63 -4.80 -4.84
C SER A 108 -9.47 -4.78 -3.31
N PHE A 109 -8.28 -4.41 -2.83
CA PHE A 109 -8.03 -4.21 -1.40
C PHE A 109 -8.64 -2.91 -0.88
N VAL A 110 -8.27 -1.75 -1.45
CA VAL A 110 -8.61 -0.45 -0.86
C VAL A 110 -10.12 -0.21 -0.87
N GLU A 111 -10.85 -0.64 -1.90
CA GLU A 111 -12.30 -0.50 -1.92
C GLU A 111 -12.95 -1.27 -0.78
N ARG A 112 -12.52 -2.50 -0.53
CA ARG A 112 -13.07 -3.30 0.58
C ARG A 112 -12.65 -2.75 1.94
N ALA A 113 -11.41 -2.30 2.08
CA ALA A 113 -10.92 -1.64 3.30
C ALA A 113 -11.69 -0.33 3.57
N PHE A 114 -11.97 0.47 2.53
CA PHE A 114 -12.65 1.76 2.67
C PHE A 114 -14.15 1.57 2.90
N TYR A 115 -14.84 0.80 2.06
CA TYR A 115 -16.29 0.68 2.16
C TYR A 115 -16.72 0.00 3.46
N SER A 116 -15.97 -0.98 3.96
CA SER A 116 -16.32 -1.62 5.23
C SER A 116 -16.11 -0.68 6.44
N ASN A 117 -15.14 0.25 6.36
CA ASN A 117 -14.71 1.04 7.51
C ASN A 117 -15.07 2.53 7.48
N TYR A 118 -15.34 3.13 6.32
CA TYR A 118 -15.88 4.48 6.22
C TYR A 118 -17.34 4.51 6.69
N THR A 119 -17.85 5.62 7.22
CA THR A 119 -19.27 5.74 7.59
C THR A 119 -19.96 6.88 6.84
N TYR A 120 -21.28 6.74 6.63
CA TYR A 120 -22.14 7.79 6.09
C TYR A 120 -22.85 8.58 7.22
N SER A 121 -22.42 8.37 8.46
CA SER A 121 -23.02 8.98 9.65
C SER A 121 -22.37 10.32 9.96
N LYS A 122 -23.16 11.27 10.47
CA LYS A 122 -22.64 12.54 11.02
C LYS A 122 -21.80 12.34 12.29
N LYS A 123 -21.82 11.14 12.90
CA LYS A 123 -21.13 10.84 14.16
C LYS A 123 -19.62 10.55 14.01
N GLY A 124 -19.11 10.38 12.79
CA GLY A 124 -17.68 10.12 12.56
C GLY A 124 -17.40 9.54 11.18
N LEU A 125 -16.16 9.71 10.70
CA LEU A 125 -15.80 9.32 9.33
C LEU A 125 -15.45 7.83 9.17
N ASN A 126 -15.06 7.15 10.25
CA ASN A 126 -14.66 5.74 10.18
C ASN A 126 -15.10 4.93 11.41
N LYS A 127 -14.91 3.60 11.33
CA LYS A 127 -15.27 2.62 12.37
C LYS A 127 -14.09 2.16 13.22
N PHE A 128 -12.91 2.77 13.08
CA PHE A 128 -11.70 2.33 13.79
C PHE A 128 -11.66 2.83 15.23
N GLY A 129 -12.30 3.97 15.53
CA GLY A 129 -12.22 4.61 16.85
C GLY A 129 -10.84 5.17 17.20
N ARG A 130 -9.86 5.03 16.30
CA ARG A 130 -8.50 5.56 16.40
C ARG A 130 -7.96 5.95 15.04
N LYS A 131 -6.85 6.70 15.02
CA LYS A 131 -6.05 6.90 13.82
C LYS A 131 -5.14 5.69 13.60
N ILE A 132 -4.91 5.37 12.34
CA ILE A 132 -3.99 4.32 11.88
C ILE A 132 -3.00 4.99 10.95
N LYS A 133 -1.70 4.86 11.21
CA LYS A 133 -0.67 5.39 10.33
C LYS A 133 -0.65 4.57 9.05
N THR A 134 -0.63 5.24 7.89
CA THR A 134 -0.61 4.54 6.59
C THR A 134 0.50 4.99 5.66
N GLY A 135 0.85 4.12 4.71
CA GLY A 135 1.80 4.40 3.65
C GLY A 135 1.32 3.94 2.28
N ILE A 136 1.56 4.75 1.25
CA ILE A 136 1.39 4.39 -0.16
C ILE A 136 2.75 4.46 -0.84
N LEU A 137 3.16 3.37 -1.50
CA LEU A 137 4.38 3.31 -2.29
C LEU A 137 4.04 3.03 -3.75
N ALA A 138 4.32 3.97 -4.64
CA ALA A 138 4.04 3.86 -6.06
C ALA A 138 5.34 3.59 -6.84
N SER A 139 5.42 2.47 -7.56
CA SER A 139 6.56 2.17 -8.44
C SER A 139 6.17 2.34 -9.92
N MET A 140 7.01 2.95 -10.75
CA MET A 140 6.66 3.19 -12.15
C MET A 140 7.84 3.20 -13.11
N HIS A 141 7.58 2.72 -14.34
CA HIS A 141 8.50 2.82 -15.47
C HIS A 141 8.30 4.16 -16.18
N CYS A 142 8.60 5.24 -15.46
CA CYS A 142 8.44 6.61 -15.93
C CYS A 142 9.59 7.43 -15.37
N ASP A 143 10.07 8.40 -16.14
CA ASP A 143 10.98 9.44 -15.63
C ASP A 143 10.28 10.26 -14.53
N GLU A 144 11.06 10.81 -13.61
CA GLU A 144 10.54 11.56 -12.46
C GLU A 144 9.82 12.85 -12.84
N GLU A 145 10.33 13.63 -13.78
CA GLU A 145 9.71 14.89 -14.18
C GLU A 145 8.39 14.63 -14.89
N LEU A 146 8.35 13.59 -15.74
CA LEU A 146 7.11 13.15 -16.36
C LEU A 146 6.12 12.61 -15.31
N ALA A 147 6.59 11.83 -14.33
CA ALA A 147 5.75 11.31 -13.26
C ALA A 147 5.13 12.43 -12.42
N LYS A 148 5.90 13.48 -12.09
CA LYS A 148 5.39 14.68 -11.40
C LYS A 148 4.28 15.35 -12.20
N LYS A 149 4.47 15.51 -13.52
CA LYS A 149 3.47 16.13 -14.39
C LYS A 149 2.18 15.30 -14.50
N LEU A 150 2.31 13.98 -14.64
CA LEU A 150 1.16 13.11 -14.93
C LEU A 150 0.41 12.64 -13.68
N TYR A 151 1.13 12.35 -12.59
CA TYR A 151 0.58 11.54 -11.50
C TYR A 151 0.46 12.28 -10.16
N THR A 152 0.99 13.49 -10.01
CA THR A 152 0.94 14.23 -8.73
C THR A 152 -0.49 14.37 -8.21
N ASN A 153 -1.43 14.84 -9.05
CA ASN A 153 -2.82 15.03 -8.64
C ASN A 153 -3.50 13.71 -8.29
N PHE A 154 -3.27 12.68 -9.11
CA PHE A 154 -3.79 11.34 -8.86
C PHE A 154 -3.30 10.78 -7.52
N LEU A 155 -1.98 10.75 -7.31
CA LEU A 155 -1.37 10.20 -6.11
C LEU A 155 -1.74 11.00 -4.85
N ASN A 156 -1.82 12.33 -4.95
CA ASN A 156 -2.29 13.17 -3.84
C ASN A 156 -3.75 12.90 -3.51
N SER A 157 -4.62 12.67 -4.50
CA SER A 157 -6.01 12.27 -4.26
C SER A 157 -6.11 10.92 -3.51
N GLN A 158 -5.24 9.97 -3.85
CA GLN A 158 -5.15 8.69 -3.15
C GLN A 158 -4.69 8.90 -1.70
N ARG A 159 -3.62 9.68 -1.49
CA ARG A 159 -3.13 10.05 -0.14
C ARG A 159 -4.22 10.72 0.70
N SER A 160 -4.91 11.72 0.17
CA SER A 160 -5.98 12.43 0.89
C SER A 160 -7.16 11.54 1.23
N THR A 161 -7.45 10.52 0.41
CA THR A 161 -8.49 9.54 0.75
C THR A 161 -8.06 8.66 1.93
N PHE A 162 -6.81 8.22 1.96
CA PHE A 162 -6.26 7.48 3.11
C PHE A 162 -6.22 8.35 4.38
N GLU A 163 -5.76 9.60 4.28
CA GLU A 163 -5.75 10.55 5.41
C GLU A 163 -7.16 10.75 5.99
N ARG A 164 -8.17 10.90 5.13
CA ARG A 164 -9.57 11.04 5.55
C ARG A 164 -10.11 9.81 6.28
N ILE A 165 -9.73 8.61 5.84
CA ILE A 165 -10.29 7.35 6.36
C ILE A 165 -9.52 6.86 7.59
N PHE A 166 -8.18 6.90 7.55
CA PHE A 166 -7.31 6.30 8.56
C PHE A 166 -6.61 7.33 9.44
N GLY A 167 -6.41 8.57 8.97
CA GLY A 167 -5.90 9.69 9.77
C GLY A 167 -4.55 10.24 9.34
N SER A 168 -3.65 9.42 8.79
CA SER A 168 -2.39 9.90 8.18
C SER A 168 -1.93 8.97 7.05
N CYS A 169 -1.25 9.53 6.04
CA CYS A 169 -0.71 8.76 4.94
C CYS A 169 0.61 9.36 4.42
N THR A 170 1.69 8.60 4.45
CA THR A 170 2.94 8.94 3.75
C THR A 170 2.88 8.41 2.32
N LEU A 171 3.30 9.21 1.34
CA LEU A 171 3.35 8.83 -0.07
C LEU A 171 4.81 8.82 -0.55
N ILE A 172 5.25 7.70 -1.11
CA ILE A 172 6.60 7.52 -1.69
C ILE A 172 6.46 7.08 -3.15
N THR A 173 7.25 7.67 -4.04
CA THR A 173 7.31 7.30 -5.46
C THR A 173 8.69 6.75 -5.81
N SER A 174 8.72 5.67 -6.57
CA SER A 174 9.91 5.03 -7.11
C SER A 174 9.81 5.03 -8.64
N ASN A 175 10.58 5.92 -9.27
CA ASN A 175 10.53 6.17 -10.71
C ASN A 175 11.66 5.38 -11.41
N ASN A 176 11.73 5.50 -12.73
CA ASN A 176 12.76 4.87 -13.58
C ASN A 176 12.85 3.33 -13.46
N GLN A 177 11.83 2.68 -12.89
CA GLN A 177 11.86 1.24 -12.61
C GLN A 177 11.82 0.46 -13.91
N LEU A 178 12.76 -0.46 -14.15
CA LEU A 178 12.71 -1.31 -15.34
C LEU A 178 11.55 -2.31 -15.25
N ILE A 179 10.73 -2.37 -16.30
CA ILE A 179 9.63 -3.36 -16.38
C ILE A 179 10.19 -4.78 -16.37
N THR A 180 11.32 -5.01 -17.04
CA THR A 180 11.96 -6.32 -17.15
C THR A 180 13.45 -6.14 -17.34
N PRO A 181 14.30 -7.02 -16.76
CA PRO A 181 15.74 -7.00 -17.04
C PRO A 181 16.07 -7.35 -18.49
N LYS A 182 15.11 -7.90 -19.24
CA LYS A 182 15.23 -8.32 -20.64
C LYS A 182 14.71 -7.27 -21.63
N ALA A 183 14.63 -6.01 -21.20
CA ALA A 183 14.23 -4.91 -22.07
C ALA A 183 15.23 -4.76 -23.22
N ASN A 184 14.74 -4.68 -24.46
CA ASN A 184 15.53 -4.69 -25.69
C ASN A 184 16.35 -5.99 -25.92
N ILE A 185 16.06 -7.05 -25.16
CA ILE A 185 16.60 -8.41 -25.37
C ILE A 185 15.46 -9.33 -25.81
N ASP A 186 14.50 -9.58 -24.92
CA ASP A 186 13.33 -10.42 -25.21
C ASP A 186 12.11 -9.57 -25.60
N TYR A 187 12.16 -8.26 -25.38
CA TYR A 187 11.02 -7.35 -25.54
C TYR A 187 11.44 -6.11 -26.33
N ASP A 188 10.63 -5.71 -27.31
CA ASP A 188 10.78 -4.42 -27.98
C ASP A 188 10.31 -3.30 -27.05
N MET A 189 11.29 -2.60 -26.47
CA MET A 189 11.08 -1.46 -25.58
C MET A 189 11.87 -0.25 -26.08
N THR A 190 12.07 -0.16 -27.40
CA THR A 190 12.88 0.88 -28.06
C THR A 190 12.32 2.30 -27.90
N PHE A 191 11.05 2.44 -27.52
CA PHE A 191 10.46 3.72 -27.11
C PHE A 191 11.14 4.32 -25.88
N PHE A 192 11.74 3.49 -25.01
CA PHE A 192 12.36 3.93 -23.77
C PHE A 192 13.88 3.93 -23.88
N ASP A 193 14.53 4.96 -23.35
CA ASP A 193 15.98 4.99 -23.16
C ASP A 193 16.36 4.17 -21.91
N ILE A 194 16.51 2.86 -22.11
CA ILE A 194 16.75 1.89 -21.03
C ILE A 194 18.05 2.17 -20.28
N GLU A 195 19.11 2.59 -20.95
CA GLU A 195 20.40 2.87 -20.30
C GLU A 195 20.33 4.11 -19.44
N LYS A 196 19.72 5.20 -19.94
CA LYS A 196 19.47 6.40 -19.13
C LYS A 196 18.58 6.10 -17.92
N MET A 197 17.54 5.27 -18.09
CA MET A 197 16.69 4.86 -16.97
C MET A 197 17.48 4.08 -15.90
N LYS A 198 18.40 3.18 -16.31
CA LYS A 198 19.29 2.48 -15.37
C LYS A 198 20.21 3.46 -14.61
N GLU A 199 20.78 4.44 -15.30
CA GLU A 199 21.64 5.44 -14.68
C GLU A 199 20.88 6.30 -13.67
N ASN A 200 19.68 6.77 -14.03
CA ASN A 200 18.80 7.52 -13.14
C ASN A 200 18.40 6.66 -11.92
N LEU A 201 18.06 5.39 -12.16
CA LEU A 201 17.69 4.46 -11.10
C LEU A 201 18.84 4.26 -10.10
N LYS A 202 20.09 4.10 -10.56
CA LYS A 202 21.26 3.97 -9.66
C LYS A 202 21.41 5.16 -8.70
N LYS A 203 21.04 6.36 -9.14
CA LYS A 203 21.11 7.59 -8.32
C LYS A 203 19.91 7.70 -7.36
N GLN A 204 18.71 7.38 -7.85
CA GLN A 204 17.45 7.55 -7.12
C GLN A 204 17.19 6.45 -6.09
N ASP A 205 17.55 5.21 -6.42
CA ASP A 205 17.15 4.02 -5.66
C ASP A 205 17.65 4.05 -4.20
N PRO A 206 18.91 4.42 -3.88
CA PRO A 206 19.34 4.54 -2.48
C PRO A 206 18.53 5.55 -1.66
N ILE A 207 18.12 6.68 -2.28
CA ILE A 207 17.34 7.73 -1.63
C ILE A 207 15.92 7.21 -1.32
N VAL A 208 15.28 6.59 -2.32
CA VAL A 208 13.92 6.05 -2.17
C VAL A 208 13.90 4.89 -1.18
N LEU A 209 14.91 4.02 -1.18
CA LEU A 209 15.02 2.94 -0.19
C LEU A 209 15.19 3.51 1.22
N LYS A 210 16.01 4.54 1.41
CA LYS A 210 16.10 5.22 2.71
C LYS A 210 14.74 5.78 3.15
N GLN A 211 13.99 6.42 2.24
CA GLN A 211 12.62 6.89 2.56
C GLN A 211 11.68 5.74 2.96
N CYS A 212 11.81 4.58 2.32
CA CYS A 212 11.04 3.39 2.68
C CYS A 212 11.43 2.88 4.08
N PHE A 213 12.72 2.84 4.40
CA PHE A 213 13.20 2.49 5.72
C PHE A 213 12.67 3.46 6.78
N ASP A 214 12.82 4.77 6.56
CA ASP A 214 12.34 5.82 7.47
C ASP A 214 10.82 5.74 7.67
N LEU A 215 10.07 5.41 6.61
CA LEU A 215 8.64 5.13 6.71
C LEU A 215 8.36 3.92 7.62
N GLY A 216 9.13 2.85 7.49
CA GLY A 216 9.01 1.68 8.37
C GLY A 216 9.16 2.04 9.85
N VAL A 217 10.18 2.82 10.19
CA VAL A 217 10.39 3.35 11.55
C VAL A 217 9.19 4.18 12.00
N ASN A 218 8.65 5.05 11.14
CA ASN A 218 7.51 5.90 11.47
C ASN A 218 6.19 5.13 11.66
N LEU A 219 5.94 4.10 10.84
CA LEU A 219 4.75 3.24 10.98
C LEU A 219 4.78 2.45 12.29
N ALA A 220 5.97 2.12 12.78
CA ALA A 220 6.20 1.34 13.98
C ALA A 220 6.30 2.19 15.27
N SER A 221 6.38 3.52 15.16
CA SER A 221 6.45 4.41 16.31
C SER A 221 5.10 4.58 17.00
N GLU A 222 5.13 4.99 18.27
CA GLU A 222 3.92 5.33 19.04
C GLU A 222 3.14 6.52 18.46
#